data_AF-A0A1B8ZF44-F1
#
_entry.id   AF-A0A1B8ZF44-F1
#
_cell.length_a   1.000
_cell.length_b   1.000
_cell.length_c   1.000
_cell.angle_alpha   90.00
_cell.angle_beta   90.00
_cell.angle_gamma   90.00
#
_symmetry.space_group_name_H-M   'P 1'
#
loop_
_entity.id
_entity.type
_entity.pdbx_description
1 polymer ?
#
loop_
_entity_poly.entity_id
_entity_poly.type
_entity_poly.pdbx_seq_one_letter_code
_entity_poly.pdbx_strand_id
1 'polypeptide(L)'
;MEGSVFPSTPEWKLDFVATEAGVYSFTENRYIYQYKDHLGNIRVSFAKNSAGTPEITDTNNYYPFGLNHISGQFSTANFGSYYSYKYNTKELQETGMFDYGWRQYMPDLGRWNGPIIRSIYFYESFCLCR
;
A
#
# COMPACT_ATOMS: atom_id res chain seq x y z
N MET A 1 24.20 -13.60 -42.28
CA MET A 1 23.37 -14.44 -41.39
C MET A 1 22.97 -13.56 -40.23
N GLU A 2 21.86 -12.83 -40.35
CA GLU A 2 21.29 -12.08 -39.22
C GLU A 2 20.70 -13.11 -38.26
N GLY A 3 21.25 -13.17 -37.04
CA GLY A 3 20.76 -14.04 -35.99
C GLY A 3 19.36 -13.58 -35.55
N SER A 4 18.38 -14.47 -35.67
CA SER A 4 17.04 -14.27 -35.14
C SER A 4 17.10 -14.08 -33.62
N VAL A 5 16.77 -12.88 -33.15
CA VAL A 5 16.62 -12.59 -31.71
C VAL A 5 15.29 -13.19 -31.25
N PHE A 6 15.34 -14.32 -30.54
CA PHE A 6 14.18 -14.86 -29.86
C PHE A 6 13.83 -13.96 -28.67
N PRO A 7 12.54 -13.66 -28.42
CA PRO A 7 12.15 -12.92 -27.22
C PRO A 7 12.57 -13.72 -25.99
N SER A 8 13.34 -13.11 -25.10
CA SER A 8 13.72 -13.69 -23.81
C SER A 8 12.46 -14.11 -23.05
N THR A 9 12.45 -15.31 -22.50
CA THR A 9 11.35 -15.80 -21.67
C THR A 9 11.12 -14.83 -20.50
N PRO A 10 9.89 -14.39 -20.22
CA PRO A 10 9.62 -13.52 -19.08
C PRO A 10 10.01 -14.25 -17.78
N GLU A 11 10.87 -13.60 -16.99
CA GLU A 11 11.30 -14.10 -15.69
C GLU A 11 10.39 -13.51 -14.61
N TRP A 12 9.68 -14.38 -13.89
CA TRP A 12 8.85 -13.98 -12.76
C TRP A 12 9.75 -13.74 -11.55
N LYS A 13 10.03 -12.48 -11.25
CA LYS A 13 10.84 -12.09 -10.09
C LYS A 13 9.93 -11.74 -8.91
N LEU A 14 10.22 -12.31 -7.75
CA LEU A 14 9.54 -11.98 -6.50
C LEU A 14 10.04 -10.64 -5.95
N ASP A 15 9.12 -9.73 -5.66
CA ASP A 15 9.46 -8.38 -5.17
C ASP A 15 9.64 -8.33 -3.64
N PHE A 16 8.66 -8.84 -2.90
CA PHE A 16 8.68 -8.81 -1.44
C PHE A 16 7.86 -9.93 -0.81
N VAL A 17 8.14 -10.24 0.45
CA VAL A 17 7.36 -11.16 1.29
C VAL A 17 6.93 -10.44 2.55
N ALA A 18 5.62 -10.42 2.81
CA ALA A 18 5.05 -9.86 4.02
C ALA A 18 5.23 -10.82 5.21
N THR A 19 5.47 -10.24 6.38
CA THR A 19 5.66 -10.93 7.66
C THR A 19 4.87 -10.18 8.74
N GLU A 20 4.82 -10.71 9.96
CA GLU A 20 4.00 -10.10 11.03
C GLU A 20 4.47 -8.67 11.39
N ALA A 21 5.77 -8.49 11.54
CA ALA A 21 6.38 -7.23 11.96
C ALA A 21 6.74 -6.27 10.80
N GLY A 22 6.62 -6.72 9.55
CA GLY A 22 7.02 -5.91 8.40
C GLY A 22 7.13 -6.70 7.11
N VAL A 23 8.10 -6.36 6.28
CA VAL A 23 8.25 -6.90 4.93
C VAL A 23 9.72 -7.14 4.61
N TYR A 24 10.03 -8.30 4.01
CA TYR A 24 11.33 -8.53 3.40
C TYR A 24 11.27 -8.14 1.92
N SER A 25 12.09 -7.16 1.50
CA SER A 25 12.21 -6.77 0.09
C SER A 25 13.36 -7.50 -0.57
N PHE A 26 13.10 -8.21 -1.67
CA PHE A 26 14.13 -8.87 -2.48
C PHE A 26 14.84 -7.88 -3.40
N THR A 27 14.20 -6.75 -3.72
CA THR A 27 14.80 -5.67 -4.52
C THR A 27 15.88 -4.93 -3.73
N GLU A 28 15.59 -4.59 -2.47
CA GLU A 28 16.54 -3.90 -1.57
C GLU A 28 17.42 -4.90 -0.78
N ASN A 29 17.14 -6.21 -0.91
CA ASN A 29 17.75 -7.31 -0.16
C ASN A 29 17.88 -7.05 1.35
N ARG A 30 16.82 -6.50 1.94
CA ARG A 30 16.79 -6.15 3.36
C ARG A 30 15.39 -6.26 3.93
N TYR A 31 15.35 -6.39 5.26
CA TYR A 31 14.11 -6.41 6.01
C TYR A 31 13.70 -4.99 6.41
N ILE A 32 12.45 -4.65 6.12
CA ILE A 32 11.81 -3.38 6.45
C ILE A 32 10.80 -3.64 7.57
N TYR A 33 11.00 -2.97 8.70
CA TYR A 33 10.08 -3.02 9.83
C TYR A 33 8.98 -1.99 9.66
N GLN A 34 7.76 -2.37 10.00
CA GLN A 34 6.58 -1.50 9.88
C GLN A 34 5.97 -1.27 11.25
N TYR A 35 5.93 -0.02 11.66
CA TYR A 35 5.18 0.38 12.84
C TYR A 35 3.72 0.62 12.48
N LYS A 36 2.85 -0.24 13.01
CA LYS A 36 1.40 -0.19 12.80
C LYS A 36 0.71 0.47 13.98
N ASP A 37 -0.37 1.20 13.70
CA ASP A 37 -1.27 1.68 14.75
C ASP A 37 -2.24 0.58 15.23
N HIS A 38 -3.11 0.90 16.19
CA HIS A 38 -4.09 -0.03 16.74
C HIS A 38 -5.14 -0.53 15.72
N LEU A 39 -5.30 0.16 14.58
CA LEU A 39 -6.19 -0.23 13.49
C LEU A 39 -5.45 -1.05 12.42
N GLY A 40 -4.13 -1.20 12.55
CA GLY A 40 -3.29 -1.90 11.59
C GLY A 40 -2.82 -1.03 10.42
N ASN A 41 -2.94 0.30 10.50
CA ASN A 41 -2.37 1.20 9.49
C ASN A 41 -0.86 1.34 9.68
N ILE A 42 -0.10 1.23 8.59
CA ILE A 42 1.35 1.41 8.62
C ILE A 42 1.65 2.91 8.70
N ARG A 43 2.27 3.35 9.80
CA ARG A 43 2.57 4.77 10.07
C ARG A 43 4.02 5.13 9.77
N VAL A 44 4.94 4.22 10.09
CA VAL A 44 6.37 4.42 9.87
C VAL A 44 6.96 3.12 9.37
N SER A 45 7.71 3.18 8.29
CA SER A 45 8.56 2.10 7.81
C SER A 45 10.01 2.47 8.03
N PHE A 46 10.80 1.57 8.60
CA PHE A 46 12.21 1.78 8.86
C PHE A 46 13.03 0.53 8.59
N ALA A 47 14.25 0.71 8.13
CA ALA A 47 15.17 -0.36 7.79
C ALA A 47 16.52 -0.13 8.46
N LYS A 48 17.32 -1.19 8.58
CA LYS A 48 18.68 -1.09 9.08
C LYS A 48 19.61 -0.73 7.93
N ASN A 49 20.39 0.35 8.07
CA ASN A 49 21.40 0.73 7.10
C ASN A 49 22.68 -0.12 7.28
N SER A 50 23.61 -0.08 6.33
CA SER A 50 24.90 -0.80 6.33
C SER A 50 25.76 -0.50 7.57
N ALA A 51 25.61 0.69 8.16
CA ALA A 51 26.27 1.09 9.41
C ALA A 51 25.60 0.52 10.68
N GLY A 52 24.47 -0.17 10.51
CA GLY A 52 23.69 -0.77 11.60
C GLY A 52 22.71 0.16 12.31
N THR A 53 22.65 1.43 11.91
CA THR A 53 21.70 2.43 12.42
C THR A 53 20.34 2.28 11.74
N PRO A 54 19.21 2.47 12.45
CA PRO A 54 17.89 2.52 11.84
C PRO A 54 17.72 3.79 10.99
N GLU A 55 17.21 3.62 9.78
CA GLU A 55 16.81 4.70 8.88
C GLU A 55 15.32 4.61 8.57
N ILE A 56 14.66 5.75 8.48
CA ILE A 56 13.24 5.84 8.14
C ILE A 56 13.14 5.78 6.61
N THR A 57 12.39 4.82 6.09
CA THR A 57 12.18 4.64 4.65
C THR A 57 10.91 5.31 4.17
N ASP A 58 9.83 5.24 4.96
CA ASP A 58 8.56 5.91 4.65
C ASP A 58 7.86 6.37 5.92
N THR A 59 7.16 7.49 5.85
CA THR A 59 6.29 8.00 6.91
C THR A 59 4.92 8.29 6.33
N ASN A 60 3.89 7.70 6.93
CA ASN A 60 2.52 7.78 6.46
C ASN A 60 1.61 8.29 7.58
N ASN A 61 1.16 9.52 7.43
CA ASN A 61 0.13 10.09 8.29
C ASN A 61 -1.21 9.95 7.58
N TYR A 62 -2.26 9.51 8.26
CA TYR A 62 -3.59 9.34 7.67
C TYR A 62 -4.59 10.29 8.30
N TYR A 63 -5.41 10.92 7.47
CA TYR A 63 -6.69 11.52 7.89
C TYR A 63 -7.67 10.42 8.34
N PRO A 64 -8.74 10.77 9.07
CA PRO A 64 -9.71 9.78 9.58
C PRO A 64 -10.32 8.86 8.52
N PHE A 65 -10.40 9.31 7.27
CA PHE A 65 -10.95 8.55 6.15
C PHE A 65 -9.87 7.90 5.26
N GLY A 66 -8.63 7.79 5.74
CA GLY A 66 -7.58 7.04 5.06
C GLY A 66 -6.78 7.81 4.01
N LEU A 67 -7.09 9.09 3.76
CA LEU A 67 -6.25 9.94 2.91
C LEU A 67 -4.88 10.12 3.56
N ASN A 68 -3.81 9.82 2.81
CA ASN A 68 -2.45 9.98 3.29
C ASN A 68 -2.04 11.47 3.23
N HIS A 69 -1.67 12.01 4.36
CA HIS A 69 -1.06 13.33 4.48
C HIS A 69 0.42 13.22 4.14
N ILE A 70 0.77 13.73 2.95
CA ILE A 70 2.15 13.88 2.51
C ILE A 70 2.77 15.05 3.28
N SER A 71 3.42 14.75 4.40
CA SER A 71 4.09 15.73 5.24
C SER A 71 5.50 15.26 5.60
N GLY A 72 6.52 15.84 4.96
CA GLY A 72 7.93 15.63 5.29
C GLY A 72 8.78 15.05 4.16
N GLN A 73 10.06 14.82 4.45
CA GLN A 73 11.05 14.33 3.49
C GLN A 73 10.90 12.84 3.15
N PHE A 74 10.28 12.06 4.06
CA PHE A 74 10.10 10.62 3.93
C PHE A 74 8.66 10.22 3.61
N SER A 75 7.74 11.17 3.42
CA SER A 75 6.38 10.86 2.97
C SER A 75 6.37 10.82 1.45
N THR A 76 6.63 9.65 0.88
CA THR A 76 6.71 9.53 -0.58
C THR A 76 5.45 8.86 -1.12
N ALA A 77 4.87 9.43 -2.17
CA ALA A 77 3.83 8.79 -2.98
C ALA A 77 4.44 7.70 -3.89
N ASN A 78 5.31 6.86 -3.31
CA ASN A 78 5.89 5.73 -4.02
C ASN A 78 4.78 4.72 -4.29
N PHE A 79 4.58 4.43 -5.57
CA PHE A 79 3.70 3.39 -6.05
C PHE A 79 4.54 2.17 -6.42
N GLY A 80 4.07 0.98 -6.03
CA GLY A 80 4.69 -0.28 -6.35
C GLY A 80 5.34 -0.98 -5.15
N SER A 81 5.40 -2.32 -5.26
CA SER A 81 5.94 -3.21 -4.21
C SER A 81 5.21 -3.03 -2.86
N TYR A 82 5.97 -3.05 -1.77
CA TYR A 82 5.44 -2.97 -0.41
C TYR A 82 4.93 -1.58 -0.03
N TYR A 83 5.27 -0.53 -0.78
CA TYR A 83 4.82 0.84 -0.51
C TYR A 83 3.31 1.02 -0.79
N SER A 84 2.71 0.18 -1.64
CA SER A 84 1.28 0.28 -1.95
C SER A 84 0.40 -0.14 -0.77
N TYR A 85 0.90 -0.92 0.18
CA TYR A 85 0.14 -1.40 1.33
C TYR A 85 0.18 -0.38 2.46
N LYS A 86 -0.95 0.30 2.69
CA LYS A 86 -1.00 1.47 3.58
C LYS A 86 -2.15 1.38 4.60
N TYR A 87 -3.28 2.00 4.28
CA TYR A 87 -4.44 2.10 5.16
C TYR A 87 -5.19 0.75 5.24
N ASN A 88 -5.55 0.31 6.44
CA ASN A 88 -6.18 -0.99 6.72
C ASN A 88 -5.47 -2.18 6.08
N THR A 89 -4.15 -2.09 5.88
CA THR A 89 -3.36 -3.09 5.16
C THR A 89 -3.93 -3.38 3.75
N LYS A 90 -4.57 -2.39 3.12
CA LYS A 90 -5.05 -2.48 1.74
C LYS A 90 -4.10 -1.83 0.78
N GLU A 91 -4.09 -2.39 -0.41
CA GLU A 91 -3.30 -1.90 -1.51
C GLU A 91 -3.94 -0.63 -2.08
N LEU A 92 -3.14 0.43 -2.14
CA LEU A 92 -3.47 1.66 -2.85
C LEU A 92 -3.10 1.47 -4.32
N GLN A 93 -4.12 1.52 -5.18
CA GLN A 93 -3.95 1.48 -6.63
C GLN A 93 -3.36 2.81 -7.14
N GLU A 94 -2.76 2.78 -8.33
CA GLU A 94 -2.22 3.99 -9.01
C GLU A 94 -3.28 5.08 -9.21
N THR A 95 -4.55 4.70 -9.25
CA THR A 95 -5.71 5.60 -9.35
C THR A 95 -6.01 6.36 -8.05
N GLY A 96 -5.30 6.07 -6.96
CA GLY A 96 -5.53 6.66 -5.64
C GLY A 96 -6.66 6.00 -4.84
N MET A 97 -7.17 4.85 -5.31
CA MET A 97 -8.23 4.09 -4.65
C MET A 97 -7.66 2.89 -3.89
N PHE A 98 -8.25 2.58 -2.74
CA PHE A 98 -7.88 1.36 -2.01
C PHE A 98 -8.68 0.16 -2.51
N ASP A 99 -7.98 -0.94 -2.80
CA ASP A 99 -8.60 -2.19 -3.24
C ASP A 99 -9.02 -3.07 -2.06
N TYR A 100 -10.33 -3.29 -1.93
CA TYR A 100 -10.92 -4.22 -0.96
C TYR A 100 -11.47 -5.50 -1.65
N GLY A 101 -10.99 -5.80 -2.85
CA GLY A 101 -11.33 -6.98 -3.65
C GLY A 101 -12.61 -6.77 -4.46
N TRP A 102 -13.74 -6.56 -3.77
CA TRP A 102 -15.05 -6.42 -4.43
C TRP A 102 -15.51 -4.97 -4.62
N ARG A 103 -14.85 -4.02 -3.93
CA ARG A 103 -15.07 -2.58 -4.09
C ARG A 103 -13.76 -1.82 -4.00
N GLN A 104 -13.72 -0.71 -4.71
CA GLN A 104 -12.69 0.30 -4.58
C GLN A 104 -13.16 1.36 -3.56
N TYR A 105 -12.31 1.76 -2.63
CA TYR A 105 -12.62 2.78 -1.63
C TYR A 105 -11.94 4.10 -2.00
N MET A 106 -12.72 5.19 -1.95
CA MET A 106 -12.29 6.57 -2.17
C MET A 106 -11.90 7.21 -0.83
N PRO A 107 -10.60 7.31 -0.49
CA PRO A 107 -10.15 7.86 0.79
C PRO A 107 -10.31 9.39 0.90
N ASP A 108 -10.42 10.08 -0.23
CA ASP A 108 -10.67 11.52 -0.32
C ASP A 108 -12.10 11.89 0.10
N LEU A 109 -13.09 11.10 -0.32
CA LEU A 109 -14.50 11.29 0.02
C LEU A 109 -14.96 10.45 1.22
N GLY A 110 -14.14 9.48 1.63
CA GLY A 110 -14.50 8.51 2.67
C GLY A 110 -15.64 7.57 2.25
N ARG A 111 -15.78 7.28 0.95
CA ARG A 111 -16.93 6.55 0.37
C ARG A 111 -16.51 5.35 -0.47
N TRP A 112 -17.42 4.39 -0.62
CA TRP A 112 -17.24 3.27 -1.53
C TRP A 112 -17.58 3.65 -2.98
N ASN A 113 -16.80 3.14 -3.93
CA ASN A 113 -17.16 3.21 -5.35
C ASN A 113 -18.20 2.14 -5.66
N GLY A 114 -19.35 2.56 -6.20
CA GLY A 114 -20.46 1.70 -6.60
C GLY A 114 -21.54 1.45 -5.51
N PRO A 115 -22.77 1.09 -5.93
CA PRO A 115 -23.89 0.85 -5.04
C PRO A 115 -23.76 -0.48 -4.26
N ILE A 116 -24.28 -0.51 -3.02
CA ILE A 116 -24.31 -1.71 -2.17
C ILE A 116 -25.39 -2.69 -2.67
N ILE A 117 -25.03 -3.96 -2.89
CA ILE A 117 -25.94 -5.02 -3.38
C ILE A 117 -26.71 -5.73 -2.25
N ARG A 118 -26.81 -5.11 -1.06
CA ARG A 118 -27.60 -5.63 0.06
C ARG A 118 -28.64 -4.59 0.48
N SER A 119 -29.88 -4.89 0.08
CA SER A 119 -31.15 -4.43 0.66
C SER A 119 -31.48 -2.94 0.57
N ILE A 120 -32.58 -2.66 -0.14
CA ILE A 120 -33.63 -1.66 0.14
C ILE A 120 -33.22 -0.65 1.22
N TYR A 121 -32.61 0.47 0.84
CA TYR A 121 -32.83 1.85 1.32
C TYR A 121 -31.84 2.75 0.56
N PHE A 122 -32.36 3.55 -0.37
CA PHE A 122 -31.62 4.38 -1.32
C PHE A 122 -30.87 5.58 -0.68
N TYR A 123 -30.68 5.62 0.65
CA TYR A 123 -30.22 6.85 1.33
C TYR A 123 -28.90 6.75 2.14
N GLU A 124 -28.33 5.56 2.37
CA GLU A 124 -27.03 5.44 3.10
C GLU A 124 -26.05 4.45 2.44
N SER A 125 -26.08 4.31 1.11
CA SER A 125 -25.30 3.26 0.42
C SER A 125 -23.80 3.55 0.22
N PHE A 126 -23.24 4.61 0.82
CA PHE A 126 -21.86 5.03 0.53
C PHE A 126 -20.95 5.18 1.75
N CYS A 127 -21.49 5.12 2.97
CA CYS A 127 -20.69 5.34 4.17
C CYS A 127 -19.84 4.12 4.55
N LEU A 128 -18.62 4.38 5.03
CA LEU A 128 -17.78 3.40 5.70
C LEU A 128 -18.13 3.37 7.19
N CYS A 129 -18.31 2.16 7.75
CA CYS A 129 -18.51 1.83 9.18
C CYS A 129 -19.39 2.81 9.98
N ARG A 130 -20.65 2.40 10.22
CA ARG A 130 -21.48 2.94 11.32
C ARG A 130 -21.19 2.19 12.62
#